data_AF-A0ABD1E1V2-F1
#
_entry.id   AF-A0ABD1E1V2-F1
#
_cell.length_a   1.000
_cell.length_b   1.000
_cell.length_c   1.000
_cell.angle_alpha   90.00
_cell.angle_beta   90.00
_cell.angle_gamma   90.00
#
_symmetry.space_group_name_H-M   'P 1'
#
loop_
_entity.id
_entity.type
_entity.pdbx_description
1 polymer ?
#
loop_
_entity_poly.entity_id
_entity_poly.type
_entity_poly.pdbx_seq_one_letter_code
_entity_poly.pdbx_strand_id
1 'polypeptide(L)'
;MDSSVENQKIKLVALMQAWFTFAAISLAVHFCEKKRNLRRWWVRPIYQRRLQQGDYHNLIKEIRLFDTEMFFHFTRMSIVQFENLLAIVAPKLRKKSQPEPLNPEH
;
A
#
# COMPACT_ATOMS: atom_id res chain seq x y z
N MET A 1 -50.17 12.53 33.25
CA MET A 1 -48.90 11.87 33.63
C MET A 1 -48.35 11.17 32.39
N ASP A 2 -47.53 11.86 31.60
CA ASP A 2 -46.69 11.18 30.58
C ASP A 2 -45.54 12.06 30.04
N SER A 3 -45.56 13.38 30.30
CA SER A 3 -44.52 14.30 29.79
C SER A 3 -43.10 14.03 30.33
N SER A 4 -42.96 13.47 31.54
CA SER A 4 -41.64 13.12 32.11
C SER A 4 -41.02 11.92 31.40
N VAL A 5 -41.83 10.91 31.08
CA VAL A 5 -41.40 9.70 30.37
C VAL A 5 -41.04 10.03 28.93
N GLU A 6 -41.80 10.91 28.30
CA GLU A 6 -41.54 11.39 26.94
C GLU A 6 -40.23 12.19 26.84
N ASN A 7 -39.96 13.09 27.79
CA ASN A 7 -38.68 13.78 27.90
C ASN A 7 -37.50 12.82 28.11
N GLN A 8 -37.72 11.72 28.85
CA GLN A 8 -36.69 10.71 29.06
C GLN A 8 -36.38 9.91 27.78
N LYS A 9 -37.41 9.59 26.98
CA LYS A 9 -37.26 8.96 25.66
C LYS A 9 -36.50 9.89 24.70
N ILE A 10 -36.84 11.18 24.66
CA ILE A 10 -36.17 12.17 23.81
C ILE A 10 -34.68 12.29 24.19
N LYS A 11 -34.37 12.32 25.49
CA LYS A 11 -32.97 12.33 25.98
C LYS A 11 -32.20 11.09 25.54
N LEU A 12 -32.81 9.90 25.63
CA LEU A 12 -32.17 8.65 25.19
C LEU A 12 -31.90 8.64 23.68
N VAL A 13 -32.86 9.09 22.87
CA VAL A 13 -32.67 9.18 21.41
C VAL A 13 -31.59 10.20 21.07
N ALA A 14 -31.57 11.36 21.73
CA ALA A 14 -30.53 12.38 21.53
C ALA A 14 -29.13 11.86 21.90
N LEU A 15 -29.00 11.08 22.98
CA LEU A 15 -27.76 10.42 23.34
C LEU A 15 -27.34 9.42 22.26
N MET A 16 -28.24 8.56 21.78
CA MET A 16 -27.93 7.60 20.71
C MET A 16 -27.50 8.29 19.41
N GLN A 17 -28.14 9.40 19.04
CA GLN A 17 -27.74 10.22 17.88
C GLN A 17 -26.36 10.83 18.06
N ALA A 18 -26.04 11.34 19.26
CA ALA A 18 -24.72 11.89 19.57
C ALA A 18 -23.61 10.83 19.51
N TRP A 19 -23.88 9.60 19.98
CA TRP A 19 -22.94 8.49 19.89
C TRP A 19 -22.69 8.07 18.43
N PHE A 20 -23.75 8.02 17.62
CA PHE A 20 -23.64 7.68 16.21
C PHE A 20 -22.84 8.71 15.42
N THR A 21 -23.09 10.01 15.66
CA THR A 21 -22.31 11.07 15.00
C THR A 21 -20.86 11.08 15.47
N PHE A 22 -20.59 10.86 16.77
CA PHE A 22 -19.23 10.71 17.28
C PHE A 22 -18.49 9.55 16.62
N ALA A 23 -19.13 8.39 16.50
CA ALA A 23 -18.56 7.22 15.83
C ALA A 23 -18.30 7.48 14.33
N ALA A 24 -19.24 8.14 13.64
CA ALA A 24 -19.09 8.51 12.22
C ALA A 24 -17.92 9.50 12.01
N ILE A 25 -17.81 10.52 12.88
CA ILE A 25 -16.71 11.49 12.85
C ILE A 25 -15.37 10.79 13.14
N SER A 26 -15.31 9.92 14.15
CA SER A 26 -14.10 9.14 14.47
C SER A 26 -13.65 8.27 13.30
N LEU A 27 -14.58 7.56 12.65
CA LEU A 27 -14.29 6.75 11.46
C LEU A 27 -13.79 7.60 10.29
N ALA A 28 -14.42 8.76 10.05
CA ALA A 28 -14.02 9.68 9.00
C ALA A 28 -12.60 10.25 9.25
N VAL A 29 -12.29 10.64 10.48
CA VAL A 29 -10.95 11.12 10.87
C VAL A 29 -9.91 10.02 10.69
N HIS A 30 -10.17 8.81 11.17
CA HIS A 30 -9.26 7.67 11.02
C HIS A 30 -8.99 7.33 9.52
N PHE A 31 -10.02 7.41 8.68
CA PHE A 31 -9.88 7.23 7.24
C PHE A 31 -9.11 8.37 6.56
N CYS A 32 -9.35 9.62 6.97
CA CYS A 32 -8.62 10.80 6.49
C CYS A 32 -7.15 10.81 6.91
N GLU A 33 -6.82 10.43 8.15
CA GLU A 33 -5.45 10.29 8.62
C GLU A 33 -4.68 9.25 7.81
N LYS A 34 -5.30 8.12 7.48
CA LYS A 34 -4.68 7.08 6.65
C LYS A 34 -4.30 7.61 5.26
N LYS A 35 -5.15 8.44 4.64
CA LYS A 35 -4.84 9.12 3.37
C LYS A 35 -3.77 10.20 3.51
N ARG A 36 -3.81 11.00 4.58
CA ARG A 36 -2.84 12.08 4.81
C ARG A 36 -1.44 11.56 5.14
N ASN A 37 -1.35 10.40 5.78
CA ASN A 37 -0.08 9.75 6.09
C ASN A 37 0.67 9.27 4.84
N LEU A 38 0.02 9.07 3.69
CA LEU A 38 0.71 8.70 2.43
C LEU A 38 1.75 9.75 1.98
N ARG A 39 1.59 11.02 2.36
CA ARG A 39 2.49 12.12 1.98
C ARG A 39 3.54 12.50 3.03
N ARG A 40 3.53 11.87 4.22
CA ARG A 40 4.33 12.30 5.37
C ARG A 40 5.69 11.60 5.53
N TRP A 41 5.92 10.50 4.83
CA TRP A 41 7.13 9.70 5.02
C TRP A 41 8.33 10.34 4.31
N TRP A 42 9.33 10.80 5.06
CA TRP A 42 10.64 11.20 4.51
C TRP A 42 11.34 10.01 3.83
N VAL A 43 11.16 8.82 4.41
CA VAL A 43 11.52 7.53 3.81
C VAL A 43 10.31 6.61 3.94
N ARG A 44 9.75 6.14 2.82
CA ARG A 44 8.60 5.22 2.83
C ARG A 44 8.97 3.91 3.56
N PRO A 45 8.03 3.25 4.26
CA PRO A 45 8.30 2.01 5.01
C PRO A 45 8.96 0.90 4.16
N ILE A 46 8.58 0.83 2.89
CA ILE A 46 9.16 -0.11 1.92
C ILE A 46 10.67 0.07 1.69
N TYR A 47 11.20 1.29 1.85
CA TYR A 47 12.62 1.57 1.72
C TYR A 47 13.40 1.34 3.03
N GLN A 48 12.71 1.16 4.16
CA GLN A 48 13.36 0.88 5.45
C GLN A 48 13.98 -0.53 5.47
N ARG A 49 13.38 -1.50 4.76
CA ARG A 49 13.84 -2.89 4.71
C ARG A 49 14.82 -3.18 3.57
N ARG A 50 15.18 -2.19 2.75
CA ARG A 50 16.11 -2.36 1.60
C ARG A 50 17.43 -3.00 2.00
N LEU A 51 17.97 -2.61 3.17
CA LEU A 51 19.24 -3.11 3.69
C LEU A 51 19.16 -4.58 4.13
N GLN A 52 17.97 -5.09 4.43
CA GLN A 52 17.77 -6.46 4.91
C GLN A 52 17.35 -7.43 3.79
N GLN A 53 16.62 -6.93 2.77
CA GLN A 53 15.98 -7.77 1.76
C GLN A 53 16.69 -7.77 0.39
N GLY A 54 17.76 -6.98 0.21
CA GLY A 54 18.47 -6.83 -1.05
C GLY A 54 17.74 -5.91 -2.06
N ASP A 55 18.51 -5.29 -2.95
CA ASP A 55 18.16 -4.00 -3.54
C ASP A 55 16.97 -3.97 -4.52
N TYR A 56 16.71 -5.03 -5.30
CA TYR A 56 15.82 -4.90 -6.47
C TYR A 56 14.72 -5.96 -6.58
N HIS A 57 15.07 -7.25 -6.46
CA HIS A 57 14.13 -8.32 -6.78
C HIS A 57 12.99 -8.45 -5.77
N ASN A 58 13.27 -8.21 -4.49
CA ASN A 58 12.26 -8.21 -3.44
C ASN A 58 11.48 -6.89 -3.42
N LEU A 59 12.16 -5.77 -3.70
CA LEU A 59 11.53 -4.45 -3.75
C LEU A 59 10.41 -4.40 -4.79
N ILE A 60 10.66 -4.74 -6.05
CA ILE A 60 9.63 -4.71 -7.11
C ILE A 60 8.42 -5.60 -6.76
N LYS A 61 8.66 -6.77 -6.18
CA LYS A 61 7.61 -7.72 -5.77
C LYS A 61 6.74 -7.15 -4.65
N GLU A 62 7.35 -6.53 -3.64
CA GLU A 62 6.61 -5.88 -2.55
C GLU A 62 5.79 -4.70 -3.07
N ILE A 63 6.38 -3.85 -3.93
CA ILE A 63 5.67 -2.71 -4.52
C ILE A 63 4.42 -3.19 -5.28
N ARG A 64 4.57 -4.26 -6.05
CA ARG A 64 3.46 -4.84 -6.83
C ARG A 64 2.29 -5.33 -5.97
N LEU A 65 2.57 -5.84 -4.76
CA LEU A 65 1.56 -6.39 -3.85
C LEU A 65 0.88 -5.32 -2.98
N PHE A 66 1.63 -4.30 -2.56
CA PHE A 66 1.18 -3.36 -1.54
C PHE A 66 0.83 -1.96 -2.07
N ASP A 67 1.37 -1.54 -3.22
CA ASP A 67 1.22 -0.15 -3.71
C ASP A 67 1.32 -0.04 -5.24
N THR A 68 0.16 -0.09 -5.91
CA THR A 68 0.05 0.08 -7.37
C THR A 68 0.45 1.47 -7.86
N GLU A 69 0.25 2.51 -7.06
CA GLU A 69 0.61 3.89 -7.43
C GLU A 69 2.13 4.04 -7.44
N MET A 70 2.80 3.49 -6.43
CA MET A 70 4.26 3.54 -6.37
C MET A 70 4.91 2.65 -7.42
N PHE A 71 4.28 1.51 -7.77
CA PHE A 71 4.69 0.73 -8.93
C PHE A 71 4.74 1.58 -10.20
N PHE A 72 3.68 2.37 -10.44
CA PHE A 72 3.62 3.27 -11.58
C PHE A 72 4.65 4.39 -11.49
N HIS A 73 4.92 4.96 -10.31
CA HIS A 73 5.97 5.98 -10.17
C HIS A 73 7.38 5.42 -10.42
N PHE A 74 7.65 4.19 -9.98
CA PHE A 74 8.95 3.56 -10.12
C PHE A 74 9.20 3.06 -11.55
N THR A 75 8.22 2.37 -12.14
CA THR A 75 8.36 1.75 -13.47
C THR A 75 7.83 2.61 -14.61
N ARG A 76 7.06 3.67 -14.31
CA ARG A 76 6.31 4.51 -15.28
C ARG A 76 5.33 3.72 -16.15
N MET A 77 4.90 2.55 -15.68
CA MET A 77 3.96 1.67 -16.37
C MET A 77 3.03 0.98 -15.37
N SER A 78 1.85 0.58 -15.85
CA SER A 78 0.95 -0.25 -15.06
C SER A 78 1.52 -1.66 -14.88
N ILE A 79 1.05 -2.39 -13.86
CA ILE A 79 1.43 -3.79 -13.63
C ILE A 79 1.17 -4.64 -14.88
N VAL A 80 0.03 -4.43 -15.54
CA VAL A 80 -0.33 -5.18 -16.76
C VAL A 80 0.65 -4.93 -17.89
N GLN A 81 1.04 -3.68 -18.12
CA GLN A 81 2.02 -3.33 -19.15
C GLN A 81 3.40 -3.91 -18.84
N PHE A 82 3.82 -3.88 -17.57
CA PHE A 82 5.08 -4.48 -17.14
C PHE A 82 5.10 -5.98 -17.40
N GLU A 83 4.03 -6.70 -17.08
CA GLU A 83 3.95 -8.16 -17.34
C GLU A 83 3.99 -8.49 -18.83
N ASN A 84 3.28 -7.72 -19.66
CA ASN A 84 3.31 -7.90 -21.10
C ASN A 84 4.72 -7.68 -21.66
N LEU A 85 5.41 -6.64 -21.17
CA LEU A 85 6.79 -6.37 -21.54
C LEU A 85 7.72 -7.49 -21.07
N LEU A 86 7.54 -7.95 -19.83
CA LEU A 86 8.32 -9.04 -19.25
C LEU A 86 8.16 -10.33 -20.06
N ALA A 87 6.95 -10.66 -20.51
CA ALA A 87 6.69 -11.84 -21.34
C ALA A 87 7.48 -11.82 -22.66
N ILE A 88 7.68 -10.63 -23.25
CA ILE A 88 8.43 -10.46 -24.50
C ILE A 88 9.94 -10.47 -24.25
N VAL A 89 10.39 -9.81 -23.18
CA VAL A 89 11.80 -9.51 -22.94
C VAL A 89 12.50 -10.61 -22.12
N ALA A 90 11.82 -11.24 -21.16
CA ALA A 90 12.35 -12.31 -20.33
C ALA A 90 13.00 -13.47 -21.12
N PRO A 91 12.38 -14.03 -22.18
CA PRO A 91 13.03 -15.10 -22.95
C PRO A 91 14.31 -14.64 -23.66
N LYS A 92 14.42 -13.34 -24.00
CA LYS A 92 15.60 -12.76 -24.65
C LYS A 92 16.73 -12.44 -23.67
N LEU A 93 16.38 -12.08 -22.43
CA LEU A 93 17.34 -11.78 -21.36
C LEU A 93 17.80 -13.04 -20.60
N ARG A 94 17.13 -14.18 -20.78
CA ARG A 94 17.51 -15.41 -20.10
C ARG A 94 18.91 -15.83 -20.55
N LYS A 95 19.83 -15.90 -19.59
CA LYS A 95 21.22 -16.35 -19.80
C LYS A 95 21.19 -17.75 -20.42
N LYS A 96 21.74 -17.88 -21.63
CA LYS A 96 21.69 -19.14 -22.41
C LYS A 96 22.74 -20.17 -21.98
N SER A 97 23.87 -19.72 -21.43
CA SER A 97 24.94 -20.58 -20.94
C SER A 97 25.70 -19.89 -19.80
N GLN A 98 26.23 -20.68 -18.87
CA GLN A 98 27.31 -20.20 -18.00
C GLN A 98 28.57 -20.16 -18.88
N PRO A 99 29.24 -19.00 -19.02
CA PRO A 99 30.56 -18.97 -19.65
C PRO A 99 31.45 -19.96 -18.90
N GLU A 100 32.22 -20.74 -19.64
CA GLU A 100 33.25 -21.57 -19.04
C GLU A 100 34.16 -20.68 -18.19
N PRO A 101 34.52 -21.08 -16.96
CA PRO A 101 35.43 -20.30 -16.13
C PRO A 101 36.69 -19.99 -16.94
N LEU A 102 37.08 -18.71 -16.97
CA LEU A 102 38.32 -18.30 -17.62
C LEU A 102 39.47 -19.10 -17.00
N ASN A 103 40.15 -19.91 -17.82
CA ASN A 103 41.32 -20.65 -17.37
C ASN A 103 42.41 -19.64 -16.99
N PRO A 104 42.96 -19.68 -15.76
CA PRO A 104 43.98 -18.74 -15.31
C PRO A 104 45.35 -18.90 -16.01
N GLU A 105 45.55 -19.94 -16.82
CA GLU A 105 46.86 -20.24 -17.45
C GLU A 105 47.04 -19.74 -18.90
N HIS A 106 46.24 -18.75 -19.35
CA HIS A 106 46.42 -18.08 -20.65
C HIS A 106 46.62 -16.57 -20.51
#